data_AF-A0A2A9PGQ6-F1
#
_entry.id   AF-A0A2A9PGQ6-F1
#
_cell.length_a   1.000
_cell.length_b   1.000
_cell.length_c   1.000
_cell.angle_alpha   90.00
_cell.angle_beta   90.00
_cell.angle_gamma   90.00
#
_symmetry.space_group_name_H-M   'P 1'
#
loop_
_entity.id
_entity.type
_entity.pdbx_description
1 polymer ?
#
loop_
_entity_poly.entity_id
_entity_poly.type
_entity_poly.pdbx_seq_one_letter_code
_entity_poly.pdbx_strand_id
1 'polypeptide(L)'
;MWDRSNHLSSNMDSAVARPVGKLPAGAHNFKRMAKQIAVALYHRDHFSRGKARQTFGYEAYHWNIMIMPQVSKGRDCHAYEATDASEIDLVTFRMKNPTMDWWLRSKENIDPSLSAKLLGRIVIGEVKEGVSSAQLRDFFAKIRLPVKNTHPQQSCVTWAVDAIRALQEQGWVLEFDPEQFKDWALVYADERMKGSASREPGVTYYRF
;
A
#
# COMPACT_ATOMS: atom_id res chain seq x y z
N MET A 1 -13.21 -38.97 78.14
CA MET A 1 -12.87 -40.42 78.06
C MET A 1 -11.73 -40.53 77.06
N TRP A 2 -10.51 -40.81 77.56
CA TRP A 2 -9.32 -41.38 76.88
C TRP A 2 -8.81 -40.64 75.61
N ASP A 3 -7.70 -39.91 75.63
CA ASP A 3 -6.28 -40.26 75.90
C ASP A 3 -5.57 -40.98 74.73
N ARG A 4 -4.34 -40.51 74.48
CA ARG A 4 -3.19 -41.09 73.74
C ARG A 4 -3.08 -40.82 72.24
N SER A 5 -2.12 -40.02 71.75
CA SER A 5 -0.63 -40.05 71.85
C SER A 5 0.01 -40.82 70.69
N ASN A 6 1.22 -40.34 70.34
CA ASN A 6 2.32 -40.99 69.61
C ASN A 6 2.32 -40.90 68.07
N HIS A 7 3.45 -40.76 67.37
CA HIS A 7 4.83 -40.31 67.63
C HIS A 7 5.60 -40.49 66.29
N LEU A 8 6.75 -39.82 66.13
CA LEU A 8 7.90 -40.14 65.24
C LEU A 8 7.74 -39.81 63.74
N SER A 9 8.49 -38.80 63.24
CA SER A 9 9.87 -38.85 62.68
C SER A 9 9.78 -38.98 61.13
N SER A 10 10.63 -38.45 60.25
CA SER A 10 12.01 -37.97 60.28
C SER A 10 12.30 -37.31 58.90
N ASN A 11 13.17 -36.29 58.89
CA ASN A 11 14.14 -35.87 57.85
C ASN A 11 13.71 -35.63 56.39
N MET A 12 13.86 -34.39 55.89
CA MET A 12 15.05 -33.90 55.14
C MET A 12 15.29 -34.64 53.83
N ASP A 13 14.89 -34.00 52.72
CA ASP A 13 15.64 -34.11 51.46
C ASP A 13 15.66 -32.76 50.73
N SER A 14 16.88 -32.31 50.48
CA SER A 14 17.25 -31.09 49.79
C SER A 14 16.99 -31.24 48.28
N ALA A 15 16.08 -30.44 47.72
CA ALA A 15 15.95 -30.30 46.28
C ALA A 15 16.91 -29.21 45.77
N VAL A 16 18.01 -29.65 45.18
CA VAL A 16 18.99 -28.83 44.45
C VAL A 16 18.31 -28.17 43.24
N ALA A 17 18.31 -26.84 43.21
CA ALA A 17 17.87 -26.06 42.07
C ALA A 17 18.78 -26.31 40.86
N ARG A 18 18.23 -26.86 39.78
CA ARG A 18 18.89 -26.95 38.47
C ARG A 18 18.93 -25.56 37.84
N PRO A 19 20.06 -25.09 37.28
CA PRO A 19 20.10 -23.82 36.58
C PRO A 19 19.30 -23.92 35.28
N VAL A 20 18.36 -23.00 35.11
CA VAL A 20 17.61 -22.79 33.86
C VAL A 20 18.61 -22.46 32.77
N GLY A 21 18.71 -23.36 31.77
CA GLY A 21 19.57 -23.17 30.61
C GLY A 21 19.24 -21.87 29.89
N LYS A 22 20.27 -21.07 29.63
CA LYS A 22 20.21 -19.94 28.69
C LYS A 22 19.80 -20.47 27.32
N LEU A 23 18.67 -19.99 26.81
CA LEU A 23 18.33 -20.09 25.39
C LEU A 23 19.44 -19.40 24.57
N PRO A 24 19.97 -20.02 23.51
CA PRO A 24 20.95 -19.36 22.67
C PRO A 24 20.30 -18.19 21.94
N ALA A 25 20.96 -17.03 22.00
CA ALA A 25 20.65 -15.85 21.22
C ALA A 25 20.95 -16.11 19.73
N GLY A 26 20.05 -16.83 19.06
CA GLY A 26 19.99 -16.91 17.61
C GLY A 26 19.14 -15.75 17.09
N ALA A 27 19.67 -14.53 17.14
CA ALA A 27 19.10 -13.42 16.39
C ALA A 27 19.36 -13.69 14.91
N HIS A 28 18.46 -14.42 14.27
CA HIS A 28 18.38 -14.43 12.82
C HIS A 28 18.14 -13.00 12.38
N ASN A 29 19.18 -12.36 11.84
CA ASN A 29 19.06 -11.12 11.08
C ASN A 29 18.18 -11.43 9.85
N PHE A 30 16.86 -11.37 10.03
CA PHE A 30 15.93 -11.20 8.92
C PHE A 30 16.23 -9.81 8.35
N LYS A 31 17.12 -9.75 7.36
CA LYS A 31 17.24 -8.57 6.49
C LYS A 31 15.84 -8.28 5.99
N ARG A 32 15.28 -7.12 6.37
CA ARG A 32 13.90 -6.81 6.01
C ARG A 32 13.91 -6.58 4.51
N MET A 33 13.20 -7.41 3.76
CA MET A 33 13.10 -7.24 2.30
C MET A 33 12.60 -5.82 2.02
N ALA A 34 13.27 -5.13 1.09
CA ALA A 34 12.89 -3.79 0.68
C ALA A 34 11.45 -3.79 0.16
N LYS A 35 10.66 -2.80 0.56
CA LYS A 35 9.30 -2.64 0.06
C LYS A 35 9.39 -1.91 -1.28
N GLN A 36 8.68 -2.39 -2.28
CA GLN A 36 8.58 -1.76 -3.59
C GLN A 36 7.58 -0.61 -3.55
N ILE A 37 7.87 0.40 -4.36
CA ILE A 37 7.00 1.53 -4.65
C ILE A 37 6.46 1.30 -6.06
N ALA A 38 5.13 1.26 -6.18
CA ALA A 38 4.47 1.07 -7.45
C ALA A 38 3.38 2.13 -7.68
N VAL A 39 3.15 2.49 -8.93
CA VAL A 39 1.91 3.15 -9.35
C VAL A 39 0.89 2.06 -9.64
N ALA A 40 -0.22 2.04 -8.92
CA ALA A 40 -1.31 1.10 -9.19
C ALA A 40 -2.43 1.80 -9.96
N LEU A 41 -2.91 1.13 -11.01
CA LEU A 41 -3.91 1.64 -11.93
C LEU A 41 -5.20 0.85 -11.81
N TYR A 42 -6.32 1.57 -11.74
CA TYR A 42 -7.65 1.00 -11.59
C TYR A 42 -8.57 1.51 -12.70
N HIS A 43 -9.43 0.65 -13.22
CA HIS A 43 -10.47 1.09 -14.14
C HIS A 43 -11.57 1.86 -13.39
N ARG A 44 -12.09 2.89 -14.02
CA ARG A 44 -13.23 3.72 -13.60
C ARG A 44 -14.49 3.33 -14.37
N ASP A 45 -14.75 2.03 -14.41
CA ASP A 45 -15.91 1.42 -15.07
C ASP A 45 -16.10 1.90 -16.53
N HIS A 46 -17.19 2.63 -16.81
CA HIS A 46 -17.49 3.13 -18.16
C HIS A 46 -16.53 4.23 -18.62
N PHE A 47 -15.89 4.96 -17.70
CA PHE A 47 -14.92 6.00 -18.04
C PHE A 47 -13.64 5.43 -18.65
N SER A 48 -13.29 4.18 -18.35
CA SER A 48 -12.12 3.49 -18.93
C SER A 48 -12.40 2.81 -20.27
N ARG A 49 -13.55 3.05 -20.91
CA ARG A 49 -13.97 2.30 -22.10
C ARG A 49 -14.39 3.23 -23.25
N GLY A 50 -14.18 2.75 -24.47
CA GLY A 50 -14.67 3.38 -25.70
C GLY A 50 -14.34 4.88 -25.81
N LYS A 51 -15.33 5.67 -26.20
CA LYS A 51 -15.18 7.12 -26.38
C LYS A 51 -14.87 7.84 -25.06
N ALA A 52 -15.38 7.36 -23.94
CA ALA A 52 -15.09 7.97 -22.63
C ALA A 52 -13.59 7.86 -22.30
N ARG A 53 -12.96 6.70 -22.51
CA ARG A 53 -11.50 6.56 -22.37
C ARG A 53 -10.79 7.65 -23.19
N GLN A 54 -11.17 7.80 -24.46
CA GLN A 54 -10.51 8.78 -25.35
C GLN A 54 -10.66 10.21 -24.85
N THR A 55 -11.83 10.59 -24.33
CA THR A 55 -12.07 11.92 -23.77
C THR A 55 -11.31 12.17 -22.47
N PHE A 56 -11.30 11.21 -21.54
CA PHE A 56 -10.69 11.37 -20.23
C PHE A 56 -9.17 11.15 -20.22
N GLY A 57 -8.60 10.53 -21.26
CA GLY A 57 -7.16 10.33 -21.38
C GLY A 57 -6.59 9.60 -20.17
N TYR A 58 -5.60 10.20 -19.50
CA TYR A 58 -4.99 9.65 -18.28
C TYR A 58 -6.00 9.46 -17.13
N GLU A 59 -7.00 10.33 -17.05
CA GLU A 59 -8.02 10.34 -15.99
C GLU A 59 -9.10 9.28 -16.21
N ALA A 60 -9.09 8.60 -17.36
CA ALA A 60 -9.91 7.42 -17.61
C ALA A 60 -9.62 6.30 -16.62
N TYR A 61 -8.46 6.34 -15.97
CA TYR A 61 -8.03 5.41 -14.93
C TYR A 61 -7.85 6.15 -13.60
N HIS A 62 -7.98 5.44 -12.49
CA HIS A 62 -7.58 5.96 -11.18
C HIS A 62 -6.16 5.52 -10.85
N TRP A 63 -5.36 6.44 -10.34
CA TRP A 63 -3.93 6.26 -10.09
C TRP A 63 -3.68 6.45 -8.61
N ASN A 64 -2.92 5.53 -8.01
CA ASN A 64 -2.44 5.68 -6.64
C ASN A 64 -0.99 5.19 -6.51
N ILE A 65 -0.36 5.56 -5.39
CA ILE A 65 0.95 5.02 -5.02
C ILE A 65 0.74 3.87 -4.04
N MET A 66 1.26 2.71 -4.39
CA MET A 66 1.19 1.49 -3.59
C MET A 66 2.58 1.11 -3.09
N ILE A 67 2.69 0.92 -1.78
CA ILE A 67 3.86 0.32 -1.13
C ILE A 67 3.54 -1.15 -0.90
N MET A 68 4.32 -2.04 -1.49
CA MET A 68 4.08 -3.48 -1.48
C MET A 68 5.36 -4.27 -1.25
N PRO A 69 5.32 -5.47 -0.66
CA PRO A 69 6.47 -6.37 -0.70
C PRO A 69 6.67 -6.89 -2.13
N GLN A 70 7.91 -7.29 -2.44
CA GLN A 70 8.23 -7.93 -3.73
C GLN A 70 7.39 -9.20 -3.99
N VAL A 71 7.09 -9.94 -2.91
CA VAL A 71 6.18 -11.09 -2.95
C VAL A 71 5.07 -10.81 -1.93
N SER A 72 3.87 -10.50 -2.44
CA SER A 72 2.69 -10.30 -1.59
C SER A 72 2.10 -11.63 -1.12
N LYS A 73 1.66 -11.63 0.15
CA LYS A 73 1.04 -12.75 0.86
C LYS A 73 -0.40 -12.40 1.29
N GLY A 74 -1.02 -11.44 0.61
CA GLY A 74 -2.38 -10.99 0.88
C GLY A 74 -2.42 -9.57 1.41
N ARG A 75 -2.82 -9.38 2.67
CA ARG A 75 -3.05 -8.06 3.29
C ARG A 75 -1.78 -7.39 3.78
N ASP A 76 -0.88 -7.07 2.85
CA ASP A 76 0.45 -6.53 3.16
C ASP A 76 0.82 -5.27 2.34
N CYS A 77 -0.11 -4.75 1.55
CA CYS A 77 0.08 -3.55 0.74
C CYS A 77 -0.53 -2.31 1.42
N HIS A 78 0.07 -1.16 1.17
CA HIS A 78 -0.41 0.14 1.63
C HIS A 78 -0.61 1.03 0.40
N ALA A 79 -1.75 1.70 0.28
CA ALA A 79 -2.04 2.59 -0.84
C ALA A 79 -2.32 4.01 -0.38
N TYR A 80 -1.80 4.97 -1.14
CA TYR A 80 -1.96 6.41 -0.93
C TYR A 80 -2.50 7.02 -2.22
N GLU A 81 -3.64 7.70 -2.12
CA GLU A 81 -4.31 8.32 -3.27
C GLU A 81 -4.87 9.69 -2.89
N ALA A 82 -4.80 10.65 -3.82
CA ALA A 82 -5.71 11.77 -3.80
C ALA A 82 -7.04 11.34 -4.42
N THR A 83 -8.13 11.61 -3.71
CA THR A 83 -9.48 11.26 -4.17
C THR A 83 -10.48 12.33 -3.74
N ASP A 84 -11.45 12.58 -4.60
CA ASP A 84 -12.62 13.43 -4.37
C ASP A 84 -13.89 12.58 -4.17
N ALA A 85 -13.74 11.25 -4.08
CA ALA A 85 -14.87 10.34 -4.00
C ALA A 85 -15.81 10.69 -2.85
N SER A 86 -17.09 10.77 -3.20
CA SER A 86 -18.22 10.82 -2.28
C SER A 86 -18.80 9.42 -2.16
N GLU A 87 -18.88 8.90 -0.94
CA GLU A 87 -19.24 7.50 -0.67
C GLU A 87 -20.33 7.42 0.39
N ILE A 88 -21.25 6.48 0.24
CA ILE A 88 -22.22 6.18 1.29
C ILE A 88 -21.52 5.31 2.34
N ASP A 89 -21.49 5.79 3.58
CA ASP A 89 -21.11 4.96 4.71
C ASP A 89 -22.20 3.91 4.95
N LEU A 90 -21.88 2.63 4.76
CA LEU A 90 -22.86 1.55 4.82
C LEU A 90 -23.39 1.26 6.24
N VAL A 91 -22.75 1.81 7.28
CA VAL A 91 -23.20 1.63 8.67
C VAL A 91 -24.18 2.73 9.05
N THR A 92 -23.86 3.97 8.69
CA THR A 92 -24.63 5.16 9.06
C THR A 92 -25.59 5.62 7.96
N PHE A 93 -25.48 5.07 6.75
CA PHE A 93 -26.15 5.50 5.52
C PHE A 93 -25.98 7.00 5.19
N ARG A 94 -24.94 7.63 5.76
CA ARG A 94 -24.61 9.03 5.48
C ARG A 94 -23.57 9.13 4.38
N MET A 95 -23.67 10.21 3.61
CA MET A 95 -22.68 10.55 2.60
C MET A 95 -21.39 11.05 3.28
N LYS A 96 -20.27 10.38 2.99
CA LYS A 96 -18.93 10.86 3.28
C LYS A 96 -18.46 11.74 2.13
N ASN A 97 -17.84 12.87 2.46
CA ASN A 97 -17.33 13.85 1.51
C ASN A 97 -18.40 14.36 0.49
N PRO A 98 -19.56 14.87 0.96
CA PRO A 98 -20.63 15.31 0.06
C PRO A 98 -20.23 16.49 -0.85
N THR A 99 -19.24 17.28 -0.44
CA THR A 99 -18.68 18.38 -1.23
C THR A 99 -17.68 17.91 -2.30
N MET A 100 -17.37 16.61 -2.33
CA MET A 100 -16.38 15.99 -3.20
C MET A 100 -15.02 16.71 -3.13
N ASP A 101 -14.61 17.18 -1.95
CA ASP A 101 -13.32 17.85 -1.80
C ASP A 101 -12.19 16.84 -1.95
N TRP A 102 -11.05 17.28 -2.49
CA TRP A 102 -9.88 16.42 -2.57
C TRP A 102 -9.35 16.16 -1.17
N TRP A 103 -9.09 14.88 -0.87
CA TRP A 103 -8.44 14.46 0.36
C TRP A 103 -7.45 13.32 0.08
N LEU A 104 -6.45 13.22 0.94
CA LEU A 104 -5.52 12.09 0.91
C LEU A 104 -6.16 10.90 1.59
N ARG A 105 -6.42 9.84 0.83
CA ARG A 105 -6.83 8.55 1.38
C ARG A 105 -5.60 7.65 1.53
N SER A 106 -5.40 7.18 2.77
CA SER A 106 -4.42 6.15 3.10
C SER A 106 -5.17 4.87 3.47
N LYS A 107 -4.84 3.77 2.79
CA LYS A 107 -5.39 2.43 3.07
C LYS A 107 -4.23 1.52 3.47
N GLU A 108 -4.32 0.88 4.62
CA GLU A 108 -3.31 -0.05 5.13
C GLU A 108 -3.82 -1.50 5.07
N ASN A 109 -2.89 -2.46 5.05
CA ASN A 109 -3.20 -3.90 5.05
C ASN A 109 -4.16 -4.32 3.93
N ILE A 110 -3.96 -3.75 2.73
CA ILE A 110 -4.74 -4.06 1.54
C ILE A 110 -4.23 -5.35 0.93
N ASP A 111 -5.15 -6.19 0.48
CA ASP A 111 -4.88 -7.25 -0.47
C ASP A 111 -5.30 -6.77 -1.87
N PRO A 112 -4.35 -6.46 -2.76
CA PRO A 112 -4.66 -5.97 -4.09
C PRO A 112 -5.48 -6.95 -4.95
N SER A 113 -5.40 -8.26 -4.67
CA SER A 113 -6.12 -9.30 -5.43
C SER A 113 -7.64 -9.25 -5.20
N LEU A 114 -8.08 -8.63 -4.12
CA LEU A 114 -9.51 -8.48 -3.79
C LEU A 114 -10.19 -7.34 -4.56
N SER A 115 -9.43 -6.48 -5.25
CA SER A 115 -10.00 -5.38 -6.03
C SER A 115 -10.27 -5.82 -7.46
N ALA A 116 -11.54 -6.03 -7.80
CA ALA A 116 -11.96 -6.29 -9.18
C ALA A 116 -11.64 -5.12 -10.14
N LYS A 117 -11.40 -3.92 -9.61
CA LYS A 117 -11.07 -2.73 -10.42
C LYS A 117 -9.58 -2.59 -10.73
N LEU A 118 -8.71 -3.31 -10.02
CA LEU A 118 -7.27 -3.20 -10.20
C LEU A 118 -6.86 -3.78 -11.55
N LEU A 119 -6.21 -2.96 -12.37
CA LEU A 119 -5.66 -3.38 -13.66
C LEU A 119 -4.25 -3.94 -13.49
N GLY A 120 -3.40 -3.21 -12.77
CA GLY A 120 -2.02 -3.60 -12.58
C GLY A 120 -1.22 -2.62 -11.72
N ARG A 121 0.03 -3.01 -11.46
CA ARG A 121 0.98 -2.29 -10.60
C ARG A 121 2.29 -2.13 -11.34
N ILE A 122 2.73 -0.89 -11.49
CA ILE A 122 3.97 -0.54 -12.19
C ILE A 122 5.00 -0.16 -11.14
N VAL A 123 5.96 -1.03 -10.87
CA VAL A 123 7.03 -0.79 -9.91
C VAL A 123 7.98 0.27 -10.47
N ILE A 124 8.24 1.31 -9.69
CA ILE A 124 9.08 2.46 -10.06
C ILE A 124 10.24 2.69 -9.10
N GLY A 125 10.27 2.04 -7.95
CA GLY A 125 11.36 2.19 -6.98
C GLY A 125 11.18 1.33 -5.74
N GLU A 126 11.97 1.64 -4.71
CA GLU A 126 12.00 0.90 -3.45
C GLU A 126 12.11 1.85 -2.26
N VAL A 127 11.36 1.54 -1.21
CA VAL A 127 11.47 2.24 0.07
C VAL A 127 12.72 1.75 0.79
N LYS A 128 13.54 2.68 1.25
CA LYS A 128 14.71 2.39 2.08
C LYS A 128 14.33 1.56 3.32
N GLU A 129 15.22 0.63 3.70
CA GLU A 129 15.05 -0.16 4.91
C GLU A 129 14.89 0.74 6.15
N GLY A 130 14.02 0.34 7.08
CA GLY A 130 13.76 1.09 8.31
C GLY A 130 12.65 2.15 8.23
N VAL A 131 12.20 2.54 7.03
CA VAL A 131 11.06 3.48 6.91
C VAL A 131 9.77 2.81 7.40
N SER A 132 9.05 3.52 8.28
CA SER A 132 7.78 3.09 8.88
C SER A 132 6.57 3.56 8.07
N SER A 133 5.41 2.91 8.28
CA SER A 133 4.14 3.31 7.66
C SER A 133 3.71 4.73 8.06
N ALA A 134 4.03 5.15 9.28
CA ALA A 134 3.78 6.51 9.75
C ALA A 134 4.61 7.52 8.96
N GLN A 135 5.90 7.27 8.77
CA GLN A 135 6.77 8.13 7.95
C GLN A 135 6.31 8.21 6.49
N LEU A 136 5.85 7.09 5.91
CA LEU A 136 5.27 7.08 4.57
C LEU A 136 4.00 7.94 4.50
N ARG A 137 3.09 7.79 5.47
CA ARG A 137 1.88 8.61 5.54
C ARG A 137 2.22 10.10 5.66
N ASP A 138 3.15 10.44 6.55
CA ASP A 138 3.56 11.83 6.78
C ASP A 138 4.30 12.42 5.56
N PHE A 139 5.01 11.57 4.79
CA PHE A 139 5.58 11.94 3.49
C PHE A 139 4.47 12.26 2.47
N PHE A 140 3.54 11.33 2.23
CA PHE A 140 2.48 11.53 1.24
C PHE A 140 1.52 12.66 1.62
N ALA A 141 1.34 12.95 2.91
CA ALA A 141 0.54 14.08 3.40
C ALA A 141 1.11 15.46 3.06
N LYS A 142 2.40 15.55 2.69
CA LYS A 142 3.04 16.82 2.27
C LYS A 142 2.84 17.11 0.78
N ILE A 143 2.43 16.11 0.00
CA ILE A 143 2.19 16.30 -1.43
C ILE A 143 0.90 17.09 -1.59
N ARG A 144 0.96 18.13 -2.40
CA ARG A 144 -0.16 19.04 -2.63
C ARG A 144 -1.34 18.27 -3.25
N LEU A 145 -2.51 18.38 -2.63
CA LEU A 145 -3.73 17.82 -3.19
C LEU A 145 -4.16 18.60 -4.45
N PRO A 146 -4.84 17.94 -5.41
CA PRO A 146 -5.35 18.60 -6.60
C PRO A 146 -6.27 19.78 -6.26
N VAL A 147 -6.20 20.84 -7.07
CA VAL A 147 -7.03 22.04 -6.93
C VAL A 147 -8.16 22.00 -7.96
N LYS A 148 -9.40 22.07 -7.48
CA LYS A 148 -10.61 22.11 -8.33
C LYS A 148 -10.65 23.37 -9.19
N ASN A 149 -11.35 23.29 -10.33
CA ASN A 149 -11.69 24.43 -11.19
C ASN A 149 -10.49 25.24 -11.69
N THR A 150 -9.37 24.55 -11.95
CA THR A 150 -8.16 25.13 -12.53
C THR A 150 -8.01 24.75 -14.00
N HIS A 151 -7.18 25.50 -14.74
CA HIS A 151 -6.76 25.16 -16.09
C HIS A 151 -5.23 25.11 -16.15
N PRO A 152 -4.62 23.95 -16.48
CA PRO A 152 -5.26 22.65 -16.77
C PRO A 152 -5.97 22.07 -15.53
N GLN A 153 -6.96 21.21 -15.76
CA GLN A 153 -7.65 20.50 -14.68
C GLN A 153 -6.68 19.58 -13.93
N GLN A 154 -6.79 19.54 -12.61
CA GLN A 154 -6.00 18.65 -11.76
C GLN A 154 -6.83 17.47 -11.24
N SER A 155 -6.17 16.33 -11.07
CA SER A 155 -6.82 15.08 -10.67
C SER A 155 -5.88 14.16 -9.86
N CYS A 156 -6.33 12.93 -9.58
CA CYS A 156 -5.46 11.90 -8.98
C CYS A 156 -4.20 11.63 -9.82
N VAL A 157 -4.24 11.88 -11.14
CA VAL A 157 -3.08 11.73 -12.01
C VAL A 157 -2.05 12.82 -11.68
N THR A 158 -2.49 14.08 -11.57
CA THR A 158 -1.62 15.20 -11.14
C THR A 158 -0.94 14.88 -9.82
N TRP A 159 -1.72 14.44 -8.82
CA TRP A 159 -1.18 14.07 -7.51
C TRP A 159 -0.19 12.89 -7.58
N ALA A 160 -0.50 11.84 -8.35
CA ALA A 160 0.39 10.68 -8.50
C ALA A 160 1.72 11.08 -9.16
N VAL A 161 1.69 11.99 -10.13
CA VAL A 161 2.88 12.52 -10.79
C VAL A 161 3.71 13.37 -9.84
N ASP A 162 3.07 14.24 -9.05
CA ASP A 162 3.76 15.02 -8.01
C ASP A 162 4.33 14.11 -6.91
N ALA A 163 3.66 12.99 -6.61
CA ALA A 163 4.17 11.97 -5.71
C ALA A 163 5.42 11.29 -6.28
N ILE A 164 5.45 10.95 -7.57
CA ILE A 164 6.63 10.40 -8.24
C ILE A 164 7.80 11.39 -8.13
N ARG A 165 7.59 12.67 -8.43
CA ARG A 165 8.61 13.72 -8.30
C ARG A 165 9.16 13.81 -6.87
N ALA A 166 8.27 13.86 -5.87
CA ALA A 166 8.69 13.88 -4.47
C ALA A 166 9.47 12.62 -4.06
N LEU A 167 9.11 11.45 -4.60
CA LEU A 167 9.82 10.19 -4.35
C LEU A 167 11.20 10.16 -5.03
N GLN A 168 11.34 10.80 -6.18
CA GLN A 168 12.62 11.01 -6.87
C GLN A 168 13.53 11.94 -6.06
N GLU A 169 13.00 13.09 -5.62
CA GLU A 169 13.73 14.03 -4.74
C GLU A 169 14.16 13.38 -3.42
N GLN A 170 13.32 12.49 -2.87
CA GLN A 170 13.62 11.72 -1.66
C GLN A 170 14.67 10.60 -1.89
N GLY A 171 14.97 10.26 -3.15
CA GLY A 171 15.93 9.23 -3.54
C GLY A 171 15.40 7.79 -3.41
N TRP A 172 14.09 7.59 -3.40
CA TRP A 172 13.47 6.25 -3.35
C TRP A 172 13.05 5.73 -4.74
N VAL A 173 12.93 6.64 -5.70
CA VAL A 173 12.65 6.36 -7.10
C VAL A 173 13.78 6.97 -7.93
N LEU A 174 14.29 6.25 -8.93
CA LEU A 174 15.33 6.78 -9.82
C LEU A 174 14.75 7.87 -10.73
N GLU A 175 15.60 8.79 -11.17
CA GLU A 175 15.17 9.89 -12.01
C GLU A 175 14.74 9.39 -13.41
N PHE A 176 13.54 9.77 -13.81
CA PHE A 176 12.94 9.55 -15.13
C PHE A 176 11.89 10.63 -15.37
N ASP A 177 11.53 10.89 -16.62
CA ASP A 177 10.52 11.87 -16.98
C ASP A 177 9.10 11.38 -16.62
N PRO A 178 8.42 12.00 -15.64
CA PRO A 178 7.08 11.58 -15.24
C PRO A 178 6.02 11.76 -16.34
N GLU A 179 6.24 12.65 -17.31
CA GLU A 179 5.29 12.83 -18.41
C GLU A 179 5.35 11.67 -19.41
N GLN A 180 6.55 11.21 -19.76
CA GLN A 180 6.73 9.99 -20.57
C GLN A 180 6.21 8.74 -19.84
N PHE A 181 6.42 8.68 -18.53
CA PHE A 181 5.85 7.61 -17.71
C PHE A 181 4.32 7.59 -17.80
N LYS A 182 3.65 8.75 -17.83
CA LYS A 182 2.19 8.79 -17.93
C LYS A 182 1.69 8.15 -19.22
N ASP A 183 2.33 8.46 -20.35
CA ASP A 183 1.99 7.91 -21.65
C ASP A 183 2.18 6.39 -21.66
N TRP A 184 3.29 5.92 -21.12
CA TRP A 184 3.57 4.49 -21.00
C TRP A 184 2.54 3.77 -20.11
N ALA A 185 2.23 4.34 -18.95
CA ALA A 185 1.27 3.80 -18.00
C ALA A 185 -0.16 3.77 -18.58
N LEU A 186 -0.52 4.73 -19.43
CA LEU A 186 -1.80 4.73 -20.15
C LEU A 186 -1.90 3.56 -21.14
N VAL A 187 -0.84 3.31 -21.91
CA VAL A 187 -0.77 2.15 -22.84
C VAL A 187 -0.85 0.84 -22.07
N TYR A 188 -0.11 0.72 -20.96
CA TYR A 188 -0.17 -0.44 -20.08
C TYR A 188 -1.59 -0.68 -19.55
N ALA A 189 -2.27 0.38 -19.08
CA ALA A 189 -3.65 0.27 -18.59
C ALA A 189 -4.62 -0.19 -19.67
N ASP A 190 -4.53 0.36 -20.88
CA ASP A 190 -5.37 -0.04 -22.02
C ASP A 190 -5.16 -1.52 -22.41
N GLU A 191 -3.92 -2.01 -22.35
CA GLU A 191 -3.62 -3.42 -22.61
C GLU A 191 -4.21 -4.31 -21.50
N ARG A 192 -4.04 -3.92 -20.22
CA ARG A 192 -4.63 -4.63 -19.07
C ARG A 192 -6.16 -4.64 -19.08
N MET A 193 -6.81 -3.65 -19.68
CA MET A 193 -8.27 -3.62 -19.88
C MET A 193 -8.80 -4.78 -20.75
N LYS A 194 -7.93 -5.46 -21.51
CA LYS A 194 -8.28 -6.67 -22.28
C LYS A 194 -8.50 -7.91 -21.40
N GLY A 195 -8.30 -7.81 -20.09
CA GLY A 195 -8.57 -8.89 -19.14
C GLY A 195 -7.67 -10.09 -19.37
N SER A 196 -8.25 -11.27 -19.56
CA SER A 196 -7.51 -12.51 -19.83
C SER A 196 -6.76 -12.50 -21.17
N ALA A 197 -7.13 -11.63 -22.11
CA ALA A 197 -6.44 -11.47 -23.39
C ALA A 197 -5.27 -10.45 -23.32
N SER A 198 -5.03 -9.83 -22.16
CA SER A 198 -3.92 -8.90 -21.94
C SER A 198 -2.58 -9.60 -22.11
N ARG A 199 -1.66 -8.98 -22.82
CA ARG A 199 -0.25 -9.41 -22.92
C ARG A 199 0.62 -8.90 -21.77
N GLU A 200 0.16 -7.86 -21.08
CA GLU A 200 0.86 -7.26 -19.95
C GLU A 200 0.59 -8.00 -18.63
N PRO A 201 1.61 -8.21 -17.78
CA PRO A 201 1.45 -8.83 -16.48
C PRO A 201 0.77 -7.88 -15.49
N GLY A 202 0.13 -8.42 -14.44
CA GLY A 202 -0.49 -7.60 -13.39
C GLY A 202 0.51 -6.84 -12.49
N VAL A 203 1.79 -7.22 -12.53
CA VAL A 203 2.90 -6.45 -11.96
C VAL A 203 3.98 -6.33 -13.03
N THR A 204 4.39 -5.12 -13.31
CA THR A 204 5.46 -4.81 -14.27
C THR A 204 6.44 -3.83 -13.63
N TYR A 205 7.62 -3.69 -14.24
CA TYR A 205 8.67 -2.80 -13.77
C TYR A 205 8.91 -1.74 -14.83
N TYR A 206 8.80 -0.48 -14.44
CA TYR A 206 9.14 0.60 -15.35
C TYR A 206 10.65 0.62 -15.57
N ARG A 207 11.06 0.49 -16.82
CA ARG A 207 12.45 0.58 -17.26
C ARG A 207 12.58 1.86 -18.07
N PHE A 208 13.35 2.80 -17.55
CA PHE A 208 13.74 4.03 -18.24
C PHE A 208 15.08 3.83 -18.95
#